data_AF-A0A415KKD9-F1
#
_entry.id   AF-A0A415KKD9-F1
#
_cell.length_a   1.000
_cell.length_b   1.000
_cell.length_c   1.000
_cell.angle_alpha   90.00
_cell.angle_beta   90.00
_cell.angle_gamma   90.00
#
_symmetry.space_group_name_H-M   'P 1'
#
loop_
_entity.id
_entity.type
_entity.pdbx_description
1 polymer ?
#
loop_
_entity_poly.entity_id
_entity_poly.type
_entity_poly.pdbx_seq_one_letter_code
_entity_poly.pdbx_strand_id
1 'polypeptide(L)'
;MNTRLAIIRSEGKEHLCYREEECFVDVSYPMVTFTKGEDDFEIVKCDHPSMEETFLYQESRLSIVIEMYHNGWPALSLKDPVTHEIYTVLTVNLEDKAAFSLPDRAFVDINNNPDAMEFLLSNKLAEDTGYRRQSGWVSYPMVTLNLPTFYRLDPHAFSAILNIR
;
A
#
# COMPACT_ATOMS: atom_id res chain seq x y z
N MET A 1 -13.61 -14.64 -7.21
CA MET A 1 -14.58 -13.98 -6.30
C MET A 1 -14.61 -12.51 -6.69
N ASN A 2 -15.79 -11.87 -6.82
CA ASN A 2 -15.85 -10.41 -6.97
C ASN A 2 -15.72 -9.77 -5.57
N THR A 3 -14.50 -9.73 -5.06
CA THR A 3 -14.21 -9.13 -3.75
C THR A 3 -14.44 -7.62 -3.82
N ARG A 4 -15.48 -7.14 -3.14
CA ARG A 4 -15.76 -5.70 -3.06
C ARG A 4 -14.96 -5.11 -1.90
N LEU A 5 -13.98 -4.29 -2.23
CA LEU A 5 -13.22 -3.51 -1.27
C LEU A 5 -13.99 -2.29 -0.80
N ALA A 6 -13.74 -1.89 0.43
CA ALA A 6 -14.27 -0.68 1.06
C ALA A 6 -13.22 -0.11 2.03
N ILE A 7 -13.20 1.21 2.17
CA ILE A 7 -12.45 1.86 3.23
C ILE A 7 -13.36 2.02 4.44
N ILE A 8 -12.96 1.43 5.57
CA ILE A 8 -13.65 1.55 6.86
C ILE A 8 -12.88 2.55 7.71
N ARG A 9 -13.58 3.50 8.33
CA ARG A 9 -12.99 4.37 9.34
C ARG A 9 -13.54 4.02 10.71
N SER A 10 -12.66 3.69 11.63
CA SER A 10 -12.96 3.37 13.02
C SER A 10 -11.92 4.04 13.92
N GLU A 11 -12.36 4.67 15.01
CA GLU A 11 -11.49 5.41 15.94
C GLU A 11 -10.56 6.44 15.26
N GLY A 12 -11.00 7.02 14.15
CA GLY A 12 -10.21 7.98 13.37
C GLY A 12 -9.12 7.37 12.47
N LYS A 13 -8.97 6.04 12.45
CA LYS A 13 -8.06 5.31 11.56
C LYS A 13 -8.83 4.72 10.39
N GLU A 14 -8.22 4.74 9.21
CA GLU A 14 -8.77 4.11 8.01
C GLU A 14 -8.16 2.73 7.76
N HIS A 15 -9.01 1.81 7.34
CA HIS A 15 -8.70 0.41 7.06
C HIS A 15 -9.20 0.08 5.66
N LEU A 16 -8.39 -0.64 4.88
CA LEU A 16 -8.86 -1.19 3.62
C LEU A 16 -9.39 -2.60 3.92
N CYS A 17 -10.67 -2.81 3.66
CA CYS A 17 -11.34 -4.06 4.00
C CYS A 17 -12.03 -4.68 2.78
N TYR A 18 -12.21 -5.99 2.78
CA TYR A 18 -13.19 -6.64 1.91
C TYR A 18 -14.46 -6.95 2.68
N ARG A 19 -15.60 -6.94 2.00
CA ARG A 19 -16.88 -7.36 2.59
C ARG A 19 -17.02 -8.88 2.57
N GLU A 20 -17.35 -9.45 3.72
CA GLU A 20 -17.70 -10.86 3.91
C GLU A 20 -19.01 -10.94 4.68
N GLU A 21 -20.09 -11.32 3.99
CA GLU A 21 -21.47 -11.30 4.52
C GLU A 21 -21.86 -9.93 5.11
N GLU A 22 -22.02 -9.85 6.44
CA GLU A 22 -22.36 -8.65 7.21
C GLU A 22 -21.15 -7.99 7.90
N CYS A 23 -19.94 -8.53 7.67
CA CYS A 23 -18.69 -8.06 8.24
C CYS A 23 -17.77 -7.43 7.17
N PHE A 24 -16.88 -6.57 7.63
CA PHE A 24 -15.75 -6.06 6.86
C PHE A 24 -14.46 -6.57 7.48
N VAL A 25 -13.62 -7.24 6.68
CA VAL A 25 -12.37 -7.84 7.15
C VAL A 25 -11.20 -7.04 6.58
N ASP A 26 -10.29 -6.59 7.44
CA ASP A 26 -9.09 -5.86 7.05
C ASP A 26 -8.17 -6.71 6.16
N VAL A 27 -7.73 -6.13 5.04
CA VAL A 27 -6.94 -6.87 4.03
C VAL A 27 -5.50 -7.16 4.47
N SER A 28 -4.91 -6.30 5.31
CA SER A 28 -3.55 -6.49 5.81
C SER A 28 -3.53 -7.35 7.06
N TYR A 29 -4.55 -7.23 7.89
CA TYR A 29 -4.64 -7.98 9.13
C TYR A 29 -6.03 -8.61 9.32
N PRO A 30 -6.30 -9.80 8.72
CA PRO A 30 -7.62 -10.43 8.71
C PRO A 30 -8.24 -10.79 10.06
N MET A 31 -7.49 -10.63 11.15
CA MET A 31 -8.01 -10.75 12.52
C MET A 31 -8.78 -9.51 12.97
N VAL A 32 -8.68 -8.40 12.23
CA VAL A 32 -9.46 -7.18 12.44
C VAL A 32 -10.68 -7.22 11.55
N THR A 33 -11.85 -7.21 12.19
CA THR A 33 -13.15 -7.26 11.55
C THR A 33 -14.05 -6.16 12.11
N PHE A 34 -14.94 -5.63 11.27
CA PHE A 34 -15.95 -4.65 11.66
C PHE A 34 -17.34 -5.19 11.32
N THR A 35 -18.19 -5.35 12.32
CA THR A 35 -19.54 -5.92 12.21
C THR A 35 -20.59 -4.83 12.38
N LYS A 36 -21.47 -4.69 11.38
CA LYS A 36 -22.50 -3.66 11.39
C LYS A 36 -23.48 -3.86 12.55
N GLY A 37 -23.62 -2.84 13.40
CA GLY A 37 -24.51 -2.87 14.55
C GLY A 37 -23.87 -3.39 15.84
N GLU A 38 -22.64 -3.89 15.76
CA GLU A 38 -21.80 -4.24 16.92
C GLU A 38 -20.68 -3.21 17.11
N ASP A 39 -19.99 -2.87 16.03
CA ASP A 39 -18.86 -1.93 16.05
C ASP A 39 -19.27 -0.51 15.60
N ASP A 40 -18.61 0.50 16.15
CA ASP A 40 -18.71 1.89 15.69
C ASP A 40 -17.70 2.19 14.57
N PHE A 41 -18.23 2.32 13.36
CA PHE A 41 -17.44 2.64 12.18
C PHE A 41 -18.29 3.31 11.10
N GLU A 42 -17.62 3.96 10.17
CA GLU A 42 -18.24 4.45 8.94
C GLU A 42 -17.58 3.85 7.70
N ILE A 43 -18.38 3.62 6.67
CA ILE A 43 -17.88 3.27 5.35
C ILE A 43 -17.54 4.58 4.64
N VAL A 44 -16.25 4.81 4.40
CA VAL A 44 -15.75 6.00 3.74
C VAL A 44 -16.08 5.92 2.25
N LYS A 45 -16.79 6.93 1.75
CA LYS A 45 -16.99 7.08 0.30
C LYS A 45 -15.64 7.35 -0.35
N CYS A 46 -15.25 6.47 -1.26
CA CYS A 46 -14.09 6.68 -2.11
C CYS A 46 -14.54 7.53 -3.30
N ASP A 47 -14.42 8.86 -3.17
CA ASP A 47 -14.37 9.70 -4.36
C ASP A 47 -12.98 9.47 -4.95
N HIS A 48 -12.94 8.73 -6.06
CA HIS A 48 -11.67 8.34 -6.66
C HIS A 48 -11.03 9.63 -7.19
N PRO A 49 -9.87 10.09 -6.66
CA PRO A 49 -9.11 11.09 -7.38
C PRO A 49 -8.89 10.58 -8.80
N SER A 50 -8.91 11.47 -9.79
CA SER A 50 -8.48 11.11 -11.14
C SER A 50 -7.12 10.40 -11.03
N MET A 51 -6.91 9.32 -11.79
CA MET A 51 -5.64 8.56 -11.93
C MET A 51 -4.40 9.40 -12.31
N GLU A 52 -4.51 10.72 -12.28
CA GLU A 52 -3.55 11.74 -12.67
C GLU A 52 -2.85 12.37 -11.46
N GLU A 53 -3.06 11.89 -10.22
CA GLU A 53 -2.32 12.41 -9.07
C GLU A 53 -0.85 12.03 -9.17
N THR A 54 -0.02 13.02 -9.48
CA THR A 54 1.43 12.88 -9.56
C THR A 54 2.12 13.51 -8.36
N PHE A 55 3.21 12.89 -7.91
CA PHE A 55 4.05 13.37 -6.82
C PHE A 55 5.37 13.90 -7.37
N LEU A 56 5.91 14.94 -6.75
CA LEU A 56 7.27 15.38 -7.03
C LEU A 56 8.24 14.41 -6.34
N TYR A 57 9.10 13.78 -7.12
CA TYR A 57 10.21 12.99 -6.62
C TYR A 57 11.46 13.43 -7.37
N GLN A 58 12.45 13.92 -6.61
CA GLN A 58 13.61 14.63 -7.17
C GLN A 58 13.12 15.81 -8.02
N GLU A 59 13.29 15.75 -9.35
CA GLU A 59 12.89 16.82 -10.27
C GLU A 59 11.74 16.41 -11.22
N SER A 60 11.16 15.22 -11.03
CA SER A 60 10.14 14.66 -11.92
C SER A 60 8.78 14.53 -11.22
N ARG A 61 7.69 14.78 -11.97
CA ARG A 61 6.32 14.50 -11.52
C ARG A 61 5.92 13.10 -11.97
N LEU A 62 5.76 12.19 -11.02
CA LEU A 62 5.59 10.76 -11.27
C LEU A 62 4.32 10.25 -10.60
N SER A 63 3.69 9.22 -11.20
CA SER A 63 2.61 8.49 -10.55
C SER A 63 3.18 7.40 -9.67
N ILE A 64 2.63 7.22 -8.47
CA ILE A 64 2.99 6.08 -7.62
C ILE A 64 2.02 4.93 -7.87
N VAL A 65 2.56 3.72 -8.00
CA VAL A 65 1.79 2.51 -8.16
C VAL A 65 2.21 1.45 -7.14
N ILE A 66 1.24 0.65 -6.71
CA ILE A 66 1.47 -0.54 -5.89
C ILE A 66 1.31 -1.80 -6.74
N GLU A 67 2.38 -2.58 -6.78
CA GLU A 67 2.46 -3.90 -7.43
C GLU A 67 2.88 -4.94 -6.38
N MET A 68 3.13 -6.18 -6.82
CA MET A 68 3.58 -7.26 -5.93
C MET A 68 4.84 -7.90 -6.47
N TYR A 69 5.80 -8.17 -5.57
CA TYR A 69 6.84 -9.15 -5.84
C TYR A 69 6.23 -10.55 -5.99
N HIS A 70 7.00 -11.47 -6.58
CA HIS A 70 6.54 -12.83 -6.85
C HIS A 70 6.07 -13.62 -5.61
N ASN A 71 6.51 -13.23 -4.41
CA ASN A 71 6.12 -13.82 -3.13
C ASN A 71 4.98 -13.04 -2.44
N GLY A 72 4.31 -12.11 -3.13
CA GLY A 72 3.11 -11.43 -2.63
C GLY A 72 3.38 -10.25 -1.68
N TRP A 73 4.63 -9.82 -1.54
CA TRP A 73 5.00 -8.60 -0.81
C TRP A 73 4.91 -7.36 -1.71
N PRO A 74 4.65 -6.15 -1.15
CA PRO A 74 4.34 -4.97 -1.94
C PRO A 74 5.59 -4.43 -2.63
N ALA A 75 5.45 -4.12 -3.91
CA ALA A 75 6.44 -3.41 -4.71
C ALA A 75 5.90 -2.02 -5.05
N LEU A 76 6.46 -0.96 -4.45
CA LEU A 76 6.09 0.41 -4.80
C LEU A 76 7.00 0.93 -5.89
N SER A 77 6.39 1.40 -6.99
CA SER A 77 7.12 1.95 -8.13
C SER A 77 6.64 3.37 -8.42
N LEU A 78 7.56 4.22 -8.87
CA LEU A 78 7.23 5.48 -9.51
C LEU A 78 7.27 5.27 -11.02
N LYS A 79 6.23 5.72 -11.72
CA LYS A 79 6.10 5.60 -13.18
C LYS A 79 5.86 6.97 -13.80
N ASP A 80 6.33 7.14 -15.03
CA ASP A 80 5.93 8.30 -15.83
C ASP A 80 4.40 8.27 -16.04
N PRO A 81 3.67 9.37 -15.78
CA PRO A 81 2.21 9.39 -15.88
C PRO A 81 1.69 9.23 -17.32
N VAL A 82 2.52 9.49 -18.34
CA VAL A 82 2.12 9.45 -19.75
C VAL A 82 2.58 8.16 -20.43
N THR A 83 3.85 7.78 -20.26
CA THR A 83 4.41 6.58 -20.92
C THR A 83 4.19 5.31 -20.09
N HIS A 84 3.87 5.45 -18.80
CA HIS A 84 3.79 4.36 -17.83
C HIS A 84 5.10 3.57 -17.65
N GLU A 85 6.22 4.09 -18.16
CA GLU A 85 7.54 3.50 -17.94
C GLU A 85 7.96 3.65 -16.47
N ILE A 86 8.61 2.61 -15.94
CA ILE A 86 9.12 2.63 -14.56
C ILE A 86 10.29 3.59 -14.47
N TYR A 87 10.17 4.59 -13.60
CA TYR A 87 11.24 5.49 -13.23
C TYR A 87 12.15 4.84 -12.18
N THR A 88 11.56 4.31 -11.11
CA THR A 88 12.28 3.57 -10.05
C THR A 88 11.33 2.69 -9.25
N VAL A 89 11.88 1.71 -8.54
CA VAL A 89 11.18 0.92 -7.51
C VAL A 89 11.66 1.40 -6.15
N LEU A 90 10.76 1.90 -5.32
CA LEU A 90 11.04 2.49 -4.01
C LEU A 90 11.23 1.46 -2.90
N THR A 91 10.79 0.23 -3.13
CA THR A 91 10.88 -0.87 -2.17
C THR A 91 11.92 -1.90 -2.61
N VAL A 92 12.37 -2.70 -1.64
CA VAL A 92 13.17 -3.89 -1.89
C VAL A 92 12.52 -5.09 -1.21
N ASN A 93 12.48 -6.23 -1.91
CA ASN A 93 12.05 -7.48 -1.31
C ASN A 93 13.22 -8.13 -0.58
N LEU A 94 13.14 -8.25 0.74
CA LEU A 94 14.08 -9.08 1.51
C LEU A 94 13.36 -10.21 2.27
N GLU A 95 12.10 -10.46 1.92
CA GLU A 95 11.31 -11.56 2.46
C GLU A 95 11.50 -12.79 1.57
N ASP A 96 11.72 -13.94 2.19
CA ASP A 96 11.87 -15.24 1.51
C ASP A 96 10.54 -15.98 1.39
N LYS A 97 9.64 -15.77 2.35
CA LYS A 97 8.33 -16.44 2.42
C LYS A 97 7.25 -15.67 1.70
N ALA A 98 6.28 -16.43 1.18
CA ALA A 98 5.06 -15.86 0.65
C ALA A 98 4.29 -15.09 1.72
N ALA A 99 3.76 -13.92 1.34
CA ALA A 99 2.87 -13.16 2.20
C ALA A 99 1.54 -13.92 2.39
N PHE A 100 1.05 -13.97 3.63
CA PHE A 100 -0.18 -14.67 3.99
C PHE A 100 -1.44 -13.89 3.58
N SER A 101 -1.48 -12.61 3.91
CA SER A 101 -2.51 -11.63 3.57
C SER A 101 -1.87 -10.50 2.74
N LEU A 102 -2.61 -9.45 2.37
CA LEU A 102 -2.07 -8.33 1.57
C LEU A 102 -1.28 -7.45 2.52
N PRO A 103 0.04 -7.64 2.66
CA PRO A 103 0.75 -6.99 3.75
C PRO A 103 0.76 -5.48 3.51
N ASP A 104 0.59 -4.73 4.58
CA ASP A 104 0.79 -3.28 4.60
C ASP A 104 2.23 -2.94 4.97
N ARG A 105 3.17 -3.88 4.87
CA ARG A 105 4.58 -3.66 5.23
C ARG A 105 5.47 -3.88 4.04
N ALA A 106 6.45 -3.00 3.88
CA ALA A 106 7.50 -3.13 2.87
C ALA A 106 8.81 -2.54 3.39
N PHE A 107 9.93 -3.07 2.88
CA PHE A 107 11.24 -2.47 3.09
C PHE A 107 11.50 -1.44 2.00
N VAL A 108 11.98 -0.26 2.39
CA VAL A 108 12.27 0.85 1.47
C VAL A 108 13.71 0.72 0.96
N ASP A 109 13.90 0.77 -0.35
CA ASP A 109 15.21 0.67 -1.01
C ASP A 109 15.98 1.98 -0.93
N ILE A 110 16.47 2.31 0.26
CA ILE A 110 17.30 3.50 0.48
C ILE A 110 18.69 3.42 -0.16
N ASN A 111 19.10 2.23 -0.65
CA ASN A 111 20.42 2.07 -1.27
C ASN A 111 20.43 2.62 -2.69
N ASN A 112 19.38 2.31 -3.46
CA ASN A 112 19.22 2.85 -4.81
C ASN A 112 18.40 4.15 -4.82
N ASN A 113 17.59 4.39 -3.79
CA ASN A 113 16.71 5.54 -3.67
C ASN A 113 16.86 6.21 -2.29
N PRO A 114 17.93 6.99 -2.04
CA PRO A 114 18.20 7.59 -0.73
C PRO A 114 17.04 8.43 -0.17
N ASP A 115 16.27 9.07 -1.06
CA ASP A 115 15.16 9.97 -0.71
C ASP A 115 13.82 9.24 -0.55
N ALA A 116 13.74 7.93 -0.84
CA ALA A 116 12.49 7.18 -0.87
C ALA A 116 11.76 7.19 0.49
N MET A 117 12.51 7.13 1.59
CA MET A 117 11.92 7.16 2.93
C MET A 117 11.22 8.51 3.17
N GLU A 118 11.92 9.62 2.98
CA GLU A 118 11.38 10.97 3.18
C GLU A 118 10.18 11.23 2.25
N PHE A 119 10.29 10.80 1.00
CA PHE A 119 9.20 10.87 0.03
C PHE A 119 7.92 10.16 0.51
N LEU A 120 8.02 8.92 0.99
CA LEU A 120 6.85 8.15 1.44
C LEU A 120 6.19 8.80 2.68
N LEU A 121 7.00 9.28 3.63
CA LEU A 121 6.49 9.88 4.86
C LEU A 121 5.87 11.27 4.61
N SER A 122 6.55 12.14 3.86
CA SER A 122 6.09 13.51 3.59
C SER A 122 4.78 13.55 2.81
N ASN A 123 4.56 12.57 1.92
CA ASN A 123 3.32 12.42 1.17
C ASN A 123 2.25 11.58 1.88
N LYS A 124 2.48 11.16 3.14
CA LYS A 124 1.55 10.34 3.95
C LYS A 124 1.16 9.01 3.29
N LEU A 125 2.07 8.48 2.47
CA LEU A 125 1.93 7.20 1.79
C LEU A 125 2.32 6.03 2.69
N ALA A 126 3.14 6.30 3.71
CA ALA A 126 3.53 5.31 4.70
C ALA A 126 3.90 5.96 6.04
N GLU A 127 4.03 5.14 7.08
CA GLU A 127 4.52 5.49 8.41
C GLU A 127 5.80 4.68 8.74
N ASP A 128 6.76 5.29 9.42
CA ASP A 128 7.97 4.58 9.86
C ASP A 128 7.63 3.62 11.01
N THR A 129 7.98 2.34 10.88
CA THR A 129 7.76 1.38 11.97
C THR A 129 8.89 1.41 13.00
N GLY A 130 9.98 2.14 12.75
CA GLY A 130 11.21 2.14 13.52
C GLY A 130 12.05 0.87 13.37
N TYR A 131 11.58 -0.11 12.59
CA TYR A 131 12.28 -1.37 12.37
C TYR A 131 13.20 -1.26 11.16
N ARG A 132 14.43 -1.75 11.31
CA ARG A 132 15.41 -1.85 10.23
C ARG A 132 15.86 -3.30 10.08
N ARG A 133 16.09 -3.76 8.85
CA ARG A 133 16.72 -5.05 8.55
C ARG A 133 18.04 -4.86 7.85
N GLN A 134 19.10 -5.44 8.41
CA GLN A 134 20.39 -5.50 7.77
C GLN A 134 20.37 -6.52 6.62
N SER A 135 20.81 -6.12 5.44
CA SER A 135 21.12 -7.01 4.31
C SER A 135 22.38 -6.52 3.62
N GLY A 136 23.42 -7.36 3.61
CA GLY A 136 24.77 -6.94 3.23
C GLY A 136 25.26 -5.79 4.12
N TRP A 137 25.63 -4.67 3.50
CA TRP A 137 26.13 -3.46 4.18
C TRP A 137 25.05 -2.41 4.45
N VAL A 138 23.81 -2.66 4.06
CA VAL A 138 22.71 -1.69 4.14
C VAL A 138 21.70 -2.11 5.20
N SER A 139 21.19 -1.13 5.94
CA SER A 139 20.13 -1.28 6.95
C SER A 139 18.82 -0.69 6.44
N TYR A 140 17.98 -1.54 5.84
CA TYR A 140 16.77 -1.11 5.14
C TYR A 140 15.63 -0.80 6.13
N PRO A 141 14.99 0.39 6.05
CA PRO A 141 13.79 0.70 6.81
C PRO A 141 12.60 -0.14 6.39
N MET A 142 11.79 -0.53 7.37
CA MET A 142 10.43 -1.00 7.12
C MET A 142 9.45 0.13 7.39
N VAL A 143 8.43 0.23 6.54
CA VAL A 143 7.31 1.16 6.70
C VAL A 143 5.99 0.40 6.73
N THR A 144 4.98 1.01 7.36
CA THR A 144 3.58 0.62 7.23
C THR A 144 2.93 1.47 6.14
N LEU A 145 2.48 0.85 5.06
CA LEU A 145 1.85 1.46 3.91
C LEU A 145 0.41 1.88 4.20
N ASN A 146 0.04 3.05 3.70
CA ASN A 146 -1.33 3.54 3.75
C ASN A 146 -2.17 2.93 2.60
N LEU A 147 -2.54 1.66 2.75
CA LEU A 147 -3.32 0.92 1.75
C LEU A 147 -4.63 1.64 1.34
N PRO A 148 -5.41 2.29 2.25
CA PRO A 148 -6.54 3.13 1.86
C PRO A 148 -6.17 4.22 0.85
N THR A 149 -5.04 4.91 1.03
CA THR A 149 -4.57 5.93 0.08
C THR A 149 -4.19 5.31 -1.26
N PHE A 150 -3.44 4.20 -1.27
CA PHE A 150 -3.12 3.50 -2.52
C PHE A 150 -4.37 3.01 -3.25
N TYR A 151 -5.38 2.53 -2.53
CA TYR A 151 -6.66 2.11 -3.12
C TYR A 151 -7.43 3.28 -3.73
N ARG A 152 -7.35 4.48 -3.15
CA ARG A 152 -7.92 5.70 -3.76
C ARG A 152 -7.20 6.08 -5.05
N LEU A 153 -5.87 5.98 -5.07
CA LEU A 153 -5.05 6.32 -6.24
C LEU A 153 -5.30 5.37 -7.41
N ASP A 154 -5.37 4.06 -7.14
CA ASP A 154 -5.62 3.05 -8.16
C ASP A 154 -6.40 1.82 -7.60
N PRO A 155 -7.74 1.85 -7.65
CA PRO A 155 -8.56 0.71 -7.25
C PRO A 155 -8.40 -0.52 -8.16
N HIS A 156 -7.97 -0.32 -9.40
CA HIS A 156 -7.81 -1.41 -10.37
C HIS A 156 -6.59 -2.27 -10.02
N ALA A 157 -5.50 -1.66 -9.53
CA ALA A 157 -4.34 -2.39 -9.02
C ALA A 157 -4.74 -3.40 -7.93
N PHE A 158 -5.58 -3.01 -6.98
CA PHE A 158 -6.03 -3.90 -5.89
C PHE A 158 -6.93 -5.04 -6.38
N SER A 159 -7.73 -4.78 -7.42
CA SER A 159 -8.53 -5.82 -8.06
C SER A 159 -7.63 -6.89 -8.71
N ALA A 160 -6.51 -6.49 -9.33
CA ALA A 160 -5.54 -7.43 -9.87
C ALA A 160 -4.82 -8.19 -8.77
N ILE A 161 -4.31 -7.49 -7.75
CA ILE A 161 -3.57 -8.06 -6.61
C ILE A 161 -4.37 -9.16 -5.89
N LEU A 162 -5.66 -8.91 -5.61
CA LEU A 162 -6.49 -9.86 -4.86
C LEU A 162 -6.98 -11.03 -5.70
N ASN A 163 -7.00 -10.92 -7.03
CA ASN A 163 -7.36 -12.01 -7.93
C ASN A 163 -6.19 -12.95 -8.26
N ILE A 164 -4.96 -12.59 -7.90
CA ILE A 164 -3.74 -13.38 -8.13
C ILE A 164 -3.50 -14.40 -6.99
N ARG A 165 -4.36 -14.42 -5.96
CA ARG A 165 -4.25 -15.31 -4.80
C ARG A 165 -5.11 -16.56 -4.89
#